data_AF-A0A2E3W274-F1
#
_entry.id   AF-A0A2E3W274-F1
#
_cell.length_a   1.000
_cell.length_b   1.000
_cell.length_c   1.000
_cell.angle_alpha   90.00
_cell.angle_beta   90.00
_cell.angle_gamma   90.00
#
_symmetry.space_group_name_H-M   'P 1'
#
loop_
_entity.id
_entity.type
_entity.pdbx_description
1 polymer ?
#
loop_
_entity_poly.entity_id
_entity_poly.type
_entity_poly.pdbx_seq_one_letter_code
_entity_poly.pdbx_strand_id
1 'polypeptide(L)'
;MAFTIVTRCQLGEDRPMKMYKILTLLAFIPLLFSCESVNTKEEVGFTMSGEKGSCVPMEKNKVCTEIFTDQDQYAANCKQQGHQVIQCDCHEFLCKTDNGKPLNTGK
;
A
#
# COMPACT_ATOMS: atom_id res chain seq x y z
N MET A 1 -2.15 10.64 -34.13
CA MET A 1 -1.40 9.46 -33.68
C MET A 1 -0.04 9.94 -33.23
N ALA A 2 0.21 10.03 -31.93
CA ALA A 2 1.47 10.48 -31.37
C ALA A 2 2.06 9.34 -30.54
N PHE A 3 3.19 8.83 -31.01
CA PHE A 3 4.06 7.91 -30.28
C PHE A 3 4.96 8.76 -29.38
N THR A 4 4.99 8.47 -28.08
CA THR A 4 6.03 9.03 -27.20
C THR A 4 6.48 8.01 -26.16
N ILE A 5 7.57 7.32 -26.53
CA ILE A 5 8.75 6.93 -25.74
C ILE A 5 8.52 6.50 -24.27
N VAL A 6 8.62 5.18 -24.04
CA VAL A 6 8.75 4.56 -22.71
C VAL A 6 10.20 4.68 -22.24
N THR A 7 10.50 5.65 -21.36
CA THR A 7 11.79 5.71 -20.67
C THR A 7 11.61 5.26 -19.22
N ARG A 8 12.29 4.17 -18.85
CA ARG A 8 12.26 3.55 -17.51
C ARG A 8 12.84 4.51 -16.46
N CYS A 9 12.07 4.81 -15.41
CA CYS A 9 12.62 5.39 -14.18
C CYS A 9 13.14 4.27 -13.27
N GLN A 10 14.45 4.27 -13.00
CA GLN A 10 15.05 3.45 -11.95
C GLN A 10 14.87 4.15 -10.59
N LEU A 11 14.38 3.39 -9.61
CA LEU A 11 14.47 3.68 -8.18
C LEU A 11 15.92 3.90 -7.76
N GLY A 12 16.14 4.71 -6.70
CA GLY A 12 17.19 4.40 -5.74
C GLY A 12 18.02 5.57 -5.22
N GLU A 13 17.82 5.82 -3.92
CA GLU A 13 18.82 6.24 -2.92
C GLU A 13 19.10 7.74 -2.68
N ASP A 14 18.44 8.21 -1.60
CA ASP A 14 18.89 9.16 -0.59
C ASP A 14 20.37 9.60 -0.67
N ARG A 15 20.61 10.84 -1.12
CA ARG A 15 21.77 11.66 -0.68
C ARG A 15 21.42 13.16 -0.70
N PRO A 16 21.78 13.93 0.35
CA PRO A 16 21.58 15.38 0.37
C PRO A 16 22.66 16.07 -0.50
N MET A 17 22.26 16.67 -1.62
CA MET A 17 23.17 17.49 -2.43
C MET A 17 23.11 18.97 -2.07
N LYS A 18 24.30 19.44 -1.65
CA LYS A 18 24.85 20.79 -1.60
C LYS A 18 24.10 21.83 -2.45
N MET A 19 23.74 22.93 -1.80
CA MET A 19 23.30 24.19 -2.39
C MET A 19 24.29 24.66 -3.45
N TYR A 20 23.92 24.55 -4.73
CA TYR A 20 24.54 25.31 -5.79
C TYR A 20 23.60 26.46 -6.16
N LYS A 21 24.09 27.70 -6.04
CA LYS A 21 23.45 28.89 -6.60
C LYS A 21 23.62 28.83 -8.12
N ILE A 22 22.59 28.43 -8.86
CA ILE A 22 22.51 28.69 -10.30
C ILE A 22 21.43 29.75 -10.56
N LEU A 23 21.91 30.83 -11.16
CA LEU A 23 21.20 32.03 -11.52
C LEU A 23 20.22 31.72 -12.66
N THR A 24 18.94 32.00 -12.39
CA THR A 24 17.79 32.00 -13.29
C THR A 24 18.02 32.75 -14.61
N LEU A 25 17.71 32.11 -15.75
CA LEU A 25 17.12 32.74 -16.95
C LEU A 25 16.85 31.71 -18.07
N LEU A 26 15.80 30.88 -17.90
CA LEU A 26 15.05 30.27 -19.01
C LEU A 26 13.59 30.13 -18.59
N ALA A 27 12.78 31.08 -19.04
CA ALA A 27 11.33 30.99 -19.05
C ALA A 27 10.87 30.05 -20.19
N PHE A 28 9.68 29.45 -20.02
CA PHE A 28 8.93 28.63 -20.99
C PHE A 28 9.31 27.14 -21.12
N ILE A 29 9.08 26.35 -20.06
CA ILE A 29 8.55 24.98 -20.22
C ILE A 29 7.35 24.86 -19.28
N PRO A 30 6.15 24.55 -19.79
CA PRO A 30 4.94 24.47 -18.98
C PRO A 30 5.11 23.42 -17.88
N LEU A 31 4.84 23.90 -16.66
CA LEU A 31 4.54 23.17 -15.44
C LEU A 31 3.61 21.98 -15.70
N LEU A 32 4.17 20.79 -15.94
CA LEU A 32 3.44 19.52 -15.79
C LEU A 32 4.40 18.44 -15.28
N PHE A 33 5.16 18.76 -14.23
CA PHE A 33 5.74 17.73 -13.36
C PHE A 33 4.67 17.38 -12.32
N SER A 34 3.65 16.64 -12.74
CA SER A 34 2.69 16.01 -11.84
C SER A 34 3.41 14.84 -11.15
N CYS A 35 4.09 15.14 -10.05
CA CYS A 35 4.48 14.11 -9.11
C CYS A 35 3.19 13.70 -8.37
N GLU A 36 2.52 12.65 -8.85
CA GLU A 36 1.39 12.08 -8.12
C GLU A 36 1.96 11.35 -6.89
N SER A 37 1.99 12.04 -5.76
CA SER A 37 2.34 11.43 -4.48
C SER A 37 1.19 10.51 -4.10
N VAL A 38 1.34 9.21 -4.31
CA VAL A 38 0.38 8.22 -3.84
C VAL A 38 0.41 8.25 -2.31
N ASN A 39 -0.55 8.96 -1.72
CA ASN A 39 -0.76 8.99 -0.27
C ASN A 39 -1.41 7.67 0.14
N THR A 40 -0.59 6.64 0.30
CA THR A 40 -1.04 5.35 0.81
C THR A 40 -1.13 5.42 2.33
N LYS A 41 -2.31 5.75 2.86
CA LYS A 41 -2.56 5.73 4.31
C LYS A 41 -2.42 4.29 4.82
N GLU A 42 -1.54 4.08 5.80
CA GLU A 42 -1.43 2.81 6.50
C GLU A 42 -2.67 2.58 7.39
N GLU A 43 -3.21 1.37 7.32
CA GLU A 43 -4.27 0.89 8.20
C GLU A 43 -3.68 -0.11 9.19
N VAL A 44 -4.22 -0.12 10.41
CA VAL A 44 -3.70 -0.89 11.54
C VAL A 44 -4.71 -1.97 11.93
N GLY A 45 -4.23 -3.17 12.23
CA GLY A 45 -5.07 -4.28 12.69
C GLY A 45 -4.24 -5.41 13.30
N PHE A 46 -4.88 -6.55 13.53
CA PHE A 46 -4.24 -7.75 14.03
C PHE A 46 -3.97 -8.74 12.90
N THR A 47 -2.83 -9.42 12.95
CA THR A 47 -2.47 -10.51 12.04
C THR A 47 -3.13 -11.82 12.49
N MET A 48 -3.02 -12.87 11.66
CA MET A 48 -3.44 -14.22 12.02
C MET A 48 -2.72 -14.76 13.27
N SER A 49 -1.48 -14.33 13.50
CA SER A 49 -0.71 -14.66 14.70
C SER A 49 -1.19 -13.94 15.96
N GLY A 50 -2.16 -13.00 15.82
CA GLY A 50 -2.65 -12.16 16.90
C GLY A 50 -1.74 -10.96 17.24
N GLU A 51 -0.73 -10.71 16.42
CA GLU A 51 0.17 -9.57 16.56
C GLU A 51 -0.43 -8.31 15.94
N LYS A 52 -0.16 -7.15 16.53
CA LYS A 52 -0.61 -5.87 15.97
C LYS A 52 0.33 -5.45 14.84
N GLY A 53 -0.22 -5.25 13.65
CA GLY A 53 0.51 -4.81 12.46
C GLY A 53 -0.15 -3.62 11.77
N SER A 54 0.56 -3.03 10.81
CA SER A 54 0.04 -2.00 9.92
C SER A 54 0.44 -2.29 8.48
N CYS A 55 -0.42 -1.93 7.54
CA CYS A 55 -0.12 -2.09 6.13
C CYS A 55 -0.86 -1.05 5.28
N VAL A 56 -0.37 -0.85 4.06
CA VAL A 56 -1.11 -0.15 3.03
C VAL A 56 -2.14 -1.10 2.42
N PRO A 57 -3.42 -0.70 2.31
CA PRO A 57 -4.42 -1.52 1.62
C PRO A 57 -4.05 -1.76 0.15
N MET A 58 -4.24 -3.00 -0.29
CA MET A 58 -3.97 -3.42 -1.66
C MET A 58 -4.78 -2.60 -2.67
N GLU A 59 -4.14 -2.25 -3.77
CA GLU A 59 -4.81 -1.55 -4.88
C GLU A 59 -5.95 -2.38 -5.46
N LYS A 60 -7.06 -1.73 -5.79
CA LYS A 60 -8.26 -2.39 -6.34
C LYS A 60 -8.03 -3.12 -7.66
N ASN A 61 -6.96 -2.77 -8.38
CA ASN A 61 -6.63 -3.32 -9.70
C ASN A 61 -5.59 -4.44 -9.63
N LYS A 62 -5.11 -4.82 -8.43
CA LYS A 62 -4.17 -5.93 -8.28
C LYS A 62 -4.93 -7.25 -8.45
N VAL A 63 -4.43 -8.11 -9.34
CA VAL A 63 -5.00 -9.44 -9.60
C VAL A 63 -4.22 -10.48 -8.82
N CYS A 64 -4.93 -11.35 -8.13
CA CYS A 64 -4.38 -12.42 -7.30
C CYS A 64 -4.76 -13.79 -7.88
N THR A 65 -3.96 -14.81 -7.60
CA THR A 65 -4.28 -16.20 -7.95
C THR A 65 -5.40 -16.74 -7.05
N GLU A 66 -6.24 -17.64 -7.55
CA GLU A 66 -7.38 -18.22 -6.83
C GLU A 66 -6.98 -19.26 -5.75
N ILE A 67 -5.75 -19.22 -5.24
CA ILE A 67 -5.27 -20.17 -4.23
C ILE A 67 -5.81 -19.74 -2.87
N PHE A 68 -6.65 -20.57 -2.26
CA PHE A 68 -7.16 -20.29 -0.91
C PHE A 68 -6.15 -20.75 0.14
N THR A 69 -5.76 -19.84 1.04
CA THR A 69 -4.80 -20.07 2.12
C THR A 69 -5.46 -19.91 3.49
N ASP A 70 -4.74 -20.27 4.56
CA ASP A 70 -5.22 -20.09 5.94
C ASP A 70 -5.52 -18.62 6.27
N GLN A 71 -4.82 -17.69 5.62
CA GLN A 71 -5.00 -16.26 5.75
C GLN A 71 -6.33 -15.80 5.13
N ASP A 72 -6.78 -16.44 4.05
CA ASP A 72 -8.10 -16.19 3.47
C ASP A 72 -9.22 -16.69 4.40
N GLN A 73 -9.01 -17.84 5.06
CA GLN A 73 -9.92 -18.32 6.10
C GLN A 73 -9.96 -17.37 7.30
N TYR A 74 -8.81 -16.85 7.73
CA TYR A 74 -8.73 -15.85 8.79
C TYR A 74 -9.52 -14.57 8.44
N ALA A 75 -9.37 -14.07 7.21
CA ALA A 75 -10.13 -12.93 6.71
C ALA A 75 -11.65 -13.22 6.69
N ALA A 76 -12.06 -14.42 6.25
CA ALA A 76 -13.45 -14.83 6.28
C ALA A 76 -14.01 -14.84 7.71
N ASN A 77 -13.27 -15.40 8.67
CA ASN A 77 -13.66 -15.45 10.08
C ASN A 77 -13.77 -14.04 10.69
N CYS A 78 -12.84 -13.14 10.36
CA CYS A 78 -12.89 -11.74 10.80
C CYS A 78 -14.17 -11.05 10.32
N LYS A 79 -14.55 -11.23 9.05
CA LYS A 79 -15.82 -10.69 8.50
C LYS A 79 -17.05 -11.34 9.15
N GLN A 80 -17.02 -12.65 9.38
CA GLN A 80 -18.13 -13.38 10.02
C GLN A 80 -18.39 -12.89 11.45
N GLN A 81 -17.35 -12.46 12.17
CA GLN A 81 -17.46 -11.86 13.50
C GLN A 81 -17.86 -10.37 13.48
N GLY A 82 -18.11 -9.80 12.29
CA GLY A 82 -18.55 -8.41 12.12
C GLY A 82 -17.42 -7.38 12.18
N HIS A 83 -16.16 -7.81 12.09
CA HIS A 83 -15.00 -6.93 12.10
C HIS A 83 -14.58 -6.50 10.68
N GLN A 84 -13.83 -5.40 10.60
CA GLN A 84 -13.30 -4.91 9.33
C GLN A 84 -12.04 -5.68 8.93
N VAL A 85 -11.98 -6.15 7.68
CA VAL A 85 -10.78 -6.76 7.09
C VAL A 85 -10.07 -5.77 6.19
N ILE A 86 -8.76 -5.66 6.38
CA ILE A 86 -7.86 -4.91 5.52
C ILE A 86 -7.04 -5.93 4.75
N GLN A 87 -7.11 -5.89 3.43
CA GLN A 87 -6.27 -6.71 2.57
C GLN A 87 -5.01 -5.91 2.22
N CYS A 88 -3.86 -6.39 2.64
CA CYS A 88 -2.56 -5.78 2.40
C CYS A 88 -1.93 -6.30 1.11
N ASP A 89 -2.06 -7.61 0.88
CA ASP A 89 -1.62 -8.31 -0.33
C ASP A 89 -2.60 -9.44 -0.65
N CYS A 90 -2.33 -10.27 -1.66
CA CYS A 90 -3.21 -11.32 -2.15
C CYS A 90 -3.65 -12.31 -1.07
N HIS A 91 -2.75 -12.65 -0.15
CA HIS A 91 -3.02 -13.57 0.97
C HIS A 91 -2.53 -12.98 2.30
N GLU A 92 -2.49 -11.66 2.41
CA GLU A 92 -2.09 -10.96 3.64
C GLU A 92 -3.21 -10.05 4.09
N PHE A 93 -3.74 -10.34 5.27
CA PHE A 93 -4.92 -9.66 5.82
C PHE A 93 -4.70 -9.25 7.27
N LEU A 94 -5.21 -8.07 7.60
CA LEU A 94 -5.33 -7.59 8.98
C LEU A 94 -6.81 -7.54 9.38
N CYS A 95 -7.10 -7.97 10.60
CA CYS A 95 -8.41 -7.83 11.21
C CYS A 95 -8.45 -6.63 12.15
N LYS A 96 -9.32 -5.67 11.88
CA LYS A 96 -9.52 -4.48 12.70
C LYS A 96 -10.71 -4.72 13.63
N THR A 97 -10.39 -5.04 14.88
CA THR A 97 -11.37 -5.26 15.95
C THR A 97 -11.57 -3.99 16.76
N ASP A 98 -12.80 -3.64 17.09
CA ASP A 98 -13.09 -2.46 17.93
C ASP A 98 -12.71 -2.68 19.40
N ASN A 99 -12.56 -3.94 19.82
CA ASN A 99 -12.26 -4.33 21.21
C ASN A 99 -10.77 -4.29 21.56
N GLY A 100 -9.90 -3.93 20.61
CA GLY A 100 -8.45 -3.88 20.81
C GLY A 100 -7.81 -5.24 21.17
N LYS A 101 -8.44 -6.35 20.77
CA LYS A 101 -7.99 -7.73 21.04
C LYS A 101 -7.88 -8.51 19.73
N PRO A 102 -6.93 -9.45 19.60
CA PRO A 102 -6.84 -10.29 18.41
C PRO A 102 -8.10 -11.14 18.26
N LEU A 103 -8.40 -11.53 17.02
CA LEU A 103 -9.51 -12.42 16.69
C LEU A 103 -9.35 -13.74 17.44
N ASN A 104 -10.41 -14.20 18.12
CA ASN A 104 -10.39 -15.48 18.80
C ASN A 104 -10.57 -16.58 17.75
N THR A 105 -9.48 -17.00 17.11
CA THR A 105 -9.48 -18.14 16.20
C THR A 105 -9.57 -19.39 17.06
N GLY A 106 -10.81 -19.82 17.33
CA GLY A 106 -11.09 -21.07 18.02
C GLY A 106 -10.32 -22.20 17.33
N LYS A 107 -9.29 -22.68 18.01
CA LYS A 107 -8.45 -23.79 17.58
C LYS A 107 -9.13 -25.10 17.95
#